data_AF-A0A6J0X7Z7-F1
#
_entry.id   AF-A0A6J0X7Z7-F1
#
_cell.length_a   1.000
_cell.length_b   1.000
_cell.length_c   1.000
_cell.angle_alpha   90.00
_cell.angle_beta   90.00
_cell.angle_gamma   90.00
#
_symmetry.space_group_name_H-M   'P 1'
#
loop_
_entity.id
_entity.type
_entity.pdbx_description
1 polymer ?
#
loop_
_entity_poly.entity_id
_entity_poly.type
_entity_poly.pdbx_seq_one_letter_code
_entity_poly.pdbx_strand_id
1 'polypeptide(L)'
;MVLTLLKAKPETKLGKQICKVVLDHFEKQYSKELGDAWNTVRDILTSPSCWQYAVLLNRFNYPFELEKDLHLKGYHSLLQGSLPYYPKSMKCYLSRTPHRMPSERHQIGNLKKYYLLNAASLLPVLALELRDGEKVLDLCAAPGGKSLALLQCAYPGYLHCNEYNSLRLRWLRQTLESFIPQPLVNVIKVSELDGREMGDAQPETFDKVLVDAPCSNDRSWLFSSDSQKAACRISQRRNLPLLQIELLRSAIKALRPGGLLVYSTCTLSKAENQDVISEVLNSYRDVVPVDIKEMARTCSQDFTFAPTGQECGLLVIPDKGKAWGPMYVAKLKKSWTT
;
A
#
# COMPACT_ATOMS: atom_id res chain seq x y z
N MET A 1 -37.71 43.68 0.47
CA MET A 1 -36.28 43.53 0.14
C MET A 1 -35.97 42.05 0.06
N VAL A 2 -35.94 41.51 -1.16
CA VAL A 2 -35.66 40.09 -1.44
C VAL A 2 -34.14 39.92 -1.53
N LEU A 3 -33.56 39.17 -0.60
CA LEU A 3 -32.14 38.79 -0.61
C LEU A 3 -31.96 37.62 -1.58
N THR A 4 -31.42 37.92 -2.76
CA THR A 4 -31.09 36.94 -3.79
C THR A 4 -29.92 36.06 -3.34
N LEU A 5 -30.20 34.77 -3.12
CA LEU A 5 -29.20 33.73 -2.90
C LEU A 5 -28.28 33.62 -4.14
N LEU A 6 -27.05 34.11 -4.01
CA LEU A 6 -25.96 33.83 -4.94
C LEU A 6 -25.67 32.32 -4.91
N LYS A 7 -26.14 31.60 -5.94
CA LYS A 7 -25.72 30.22 -6.20
C LYS A 7 -24.21 30.19 -6.41
N ALA A 8 -23.50 29.51 -5.52
CA ALA A 8 -22.10 29.18 -5.71
C ALA A 8 -21.94 28.42 -7.03
N LYS A 9 -21.07 28.93 -7.92
CA LYS A 9 -20.68 28.23 -9.14
C LYS A 9 -20.01 26.90 -8.75
N PRO A 10 -20.29 25.80 -9.47
CA PRO A 10 -19.57 24.55 -9.24
C PRO A 10 -18.10 24.78 -9.62
N GLU A 11 -17.19 24.61 -8.66
CA GLU A 11 -15.76 24.52 -8.95
C GLU A 11 -15.55 23.35 -9.91
N THR A 12 -15.31 23.65 -11.18
CA THR A 12 -14.77 22.71 -12.15
C THR A 12 -13.43 22.22 -11.62
N LYS A 13 -13.40 21.01 -11.06
CA LYS A 13 -12.15 20.31 -10.72
C LYS A 13 -11.23 20.39 -11.93
N LEU A 14 -10.14 21.16 -11.85
CA LEU A 14 -9.09 21.13 -12.86
C LEU A 14 -8.72 19.65 -13.09
N GLY A 15 -8.81 19.20 -14.33
CA GLY A 15 -8.38 17.85 -14.71
C GLY A 15 -6.93 17.64 -14.27
N LYS A 16 -6.60 16.42 -13.84
CA LYS A 16 -5.23 16.11 -13.40
C LYS A 16 -4.26 16.34 -14.57
N GLN A 17 -3.45 17.39 -14.49
CA GLN A 17 -2.45 17.70 -15.50
C GLN A 17 -1.17 16.91 -15.23
N ILE A 18 -0.58 16.35 -16.29
CA ILE A 18 0.67 15.59 -16.20
C ILE A 18 1.85 16.56 -16.04
N CYS A 19 2.70 16.29 -15.06
CA CYS A 19 3.96 16.99 -14.83
C CYS A 19 5.02 16.46 -15.80
N LYS A 20 5.29 17.21 -16.88
CA LYS A 20 6.27 16.81 -17.92
C LYS A 20 7.65 16.51 -17.35
N VAL A 21 8.13 17.31 -16.40
CA VAL A 21 9.45 17.11 -15.76
C VAL A 21 9.57 15.74 -15.10
N VAL A 22 8.50 15.27 -14.44
CA VAL A 22 8.45 13.93 -13.84
C VAL A 22 8.38 12.86 -14.91
N LEU A 23 7.51 13.05 -15.91
CA LEU A 23 7.35 12.10 -17.00
C LEU A 23 8.66 11.91 -17.77
N ASP A 24 9.37 12.98 -18.12
CA ASP A 24 10.66 12.92 -18.84
C ASP A 24 11.74 12.20 -18.03
N HIS A 25 11.74 12.38 -16.70
CA HIS A 25 12.63 11.65 -15.81
C HIS A 25 12.30 10.15 -15.79
N PHE A 26 11.01 9.81 -15.66
CA PHE A 26 10.54 8.42 -15.70
C PHE A 26 10.81 7.78 -17.06
N GLU A 27 10.64 8.50 -18.18
CA GLU A 27 10.92 7.99 -19.52
C GLU A 27 12.38 7.55 -19.65
N LYS A 28 13.33 8.35 -19.14
CA LYS A 28 14.76 8.04 -19.18
C LYS A 28 15.15 6.85 -18.31
N GLN A 29 14.52 6.71 -17.15
CA GLN A 29 14.84 5.66 -16.19
C GLN A 29 14.11 4.35 -16.52
N TYR A 30 12.78 4.39 -16.60
CA TYR A 30 11.95 3.19 -16.68
C TYR A 30 11.94 2.56 -18.07
N SER A 31 12.26 3.28 -19.15
CA SER A 31 12.55 2.64 -20.44
C SER A 31 13.73 1.67 -20.36
N LYS A 32 14.73 1.96 -19.52
CA LYS A 32 15.90 1.08 -19.30
C LYS A 32 15.57 -0.05 -18.32
N GLU A 33 14.85 0.24 -17.25
CA GLU A 33 14.54 -0.74 -16.20
C GLU A 33 13.46 -1.74 -16.60
N LEU A 34 12.44 -1.31 -17.36
CA LEU A 34 11.29 -2.15 -17.75
C LEU A 34 11.30 -2.54 -19.23
N GLY A 35 12.17 -1.96 -20.05
CA GLY A 35 12.21 -2.22 -21.49
C GLY A 35 10.86 -1.94 -22.16
N ASP A 36 10.42 -2.86 -23.01
CA ASP A 36 9.18 -2.73 -23.79
C ASP A 36 7.91 -2.58 -22.94
N ALA A 37 7.92 -3.11 -21.71
CA ALA A 37 6.79 -3.01 -20.80
C ALA A 37 6.52 -1.55 -20.37
N TRP A 38 7.53 -0.67 -20.42
CA TRP A 38 7.38 0.73 -20.03
C TRP A 38 6.30 1.45 -20.83
N ASN A 39 6.18 1.19 -22.13
CA ASN A 39 5.21 1.87 -22.99
C ASN A 39 3.77 1.69 -22.48
N THR A 40 3.38 0.44 -22.22
CA THR A 40 2.05 0.12 -21.69
C THR A 40 1.84 0.70 -20.29
N VAL A 41 2.85 0.59 -19.42
CA VAL A 41 2.80 1.12 -18.06
C VAL A 41 2.60 2.63 -18.07
N ARG A 42 3.40 3.36 -18.87
CA ARG A 42 3.33 4.81 -19.04
C ARG A 42 1.95 5.25 -19.51
N ASP A 43 1.41 4.59 -20.54
CA ASP A 43 0.11 4.96 -21.12
C ASP A 43 -1.01 4.85 -20.08
N ILE A 44 -0.97 3.85 -19.21
CA ILE A 44 -1.95 3.67 -18.13
C ILE A 44 -1.72 4.64 -16.97
N LEU A 45 -0.47 4.85 -16.58
CA LEU A 45 -0.11 5.79 -15.51
C LEU A 45 -0.50 7.23 -15.86
N THR A 46 -0.43 7.60 -17.14
CA THR A 46 -0.79 8.93 -17.64
C THR A 46 -2.27 9.09 -17.97
N SER A 47 -3.06 8.00 -17.87
CA SER A 47 -4.50 7.98 -18.20
C SER A 47 -5.37 7.68 -16.97
N PRO A 48 -5.75 8.69 -16.15
CA PRO A 48 -6.58 8.48 -14.96
C PRO A 48 -7.95 7.82 -15.22
N SER A 49 -8.49 7.94 -16.43
CA SER A 49 -9.74 7.30 -16.85
C SER A 49 -9.65 5.76 -16.85
N CYS A 50 -8.44 5.21 -16.95
CA CYS A 50 -8.22 3.77 -16.96
C CYS A 50 -8.01 3.18 -15.55
N TRP A 51 -7.91 4.02 -14.52
CA TRP A 51 -7.57 3.56 -13.18
C TRP A 51 -8.73 2.83 -12.51
N GLN A 52 -8.42 1.65 -11.98
CA GLN A 52 -9.35 0.82 -11.25
C GLN A 52 -9.25 1.06 -9.73
N TYR A 53 -10.36 0.82 -9.05
CA TYR A 53 -10.47 0.88 -7.60
C TYR A 53 -11.12 -0.40 -7.10
N ALA A 54 -10.44 -1.07 -6.19
CA ALA A 54 -10.98 -2.21 -5.47
C ALA A 54 -11.89 -1.73 -4.35
N VAL A 55 -12.87 -2.56 -4.00
CA VAL A 55 -13.81 -2.31 -2.92
C VAL A 55 -13.52 -3.31 -1.80
N LEU A 56 -12.79 -2.86 -0.78
CA LEU A 56 -12.56 -3.63 0.44
C LEU A 56 -13.75 -3.41 1.38
N LEU A 57 -14.57 -4.43 1.60
CA LEU A 57 -15.69 -4.34 2.52
C LEU A 57 -15.20 -4.28 3.96
N ASN A 58 -15.90 -3.50 4.78
CA ASN A 58 -15.64 -3.43 6.20
C ASN A 58 -16.41 -4.54 6.93
N ARG A 59 -15.71 -5.56 7.42
CA ARG A 59 -16.30 -6.65 8.20
C ARG A 59 -16.97 -6.17 9.49
N PHE A 60 -16.60 -5.00 10.01
CA PHE A 60 -17.16 -4.42 11.24
C PHE A 60 -18.44 -3.61 11.00
N ASN A 61 -18.77 -3.32 9.74
CA ASN A 61 -20.06 -2.76 9.32
C ASN A 61 -20.46 -3.39 7.99
N TYR A 62 -20.78 -4.67 8.05
CA TYR A 62 -20.85 -5.50 6.86
C TYR A 62 -22.04 -5.17 5.95
N PRO A 63 -21.82 -4.74 4.69
CA PRO A 63 -22.89 -4.25 3.84
C PRO A 63 -23.41 -5.34 2.87
N PHE A 64 -24.25 -6.26 3.37
CA PHE A 64 -24.74 -7.40 2.58
C PHE A 64 -25.39 -7.02 1.24
N GLU A 65 -26.24 -5.99 1.23
CA GLU A 65 -26.89 -5.53 -0.01
C GLU A 65 -25.89 -4.91 -1.01
N LEU A 66 -24.81 -4.29 -0.53
CA LEU A 66 -23.75 -3.79 -1.40
C LEU A 66 -22.97 -4.93 -2.04
N GLU A 67 -22.66 -6.00 -1.30
CA GLU A 67 -21.97 -7.18 -1.84
C GLU A 67 -22.75 -7.80 -3.01
N LYS A 68 -24.09 -7.91 -2.88
CA LYS A 68 -24.95 -8.37 -3.97
C LYS A 68 -24.89 -7.44 -5.19
N ASP A 69 -25.00 -6.13 -4.98
CA ASP A 69 -24.94 -5.12 -6.04
C ASP A 69 -23.58 -5.16 -6.78
N LEU A 70 -22.48 -5.39 -6.07
CA LEU A 70 -21.16 -5.57 -6.67
C LEU A 70 -21.13 -6.78 -7.62
N HIS A 71 -21.66 -7.94 -7.20
CA HIS A 71 -21.75 -9.12 -8.06
C HIS A 71 -22.62 -8.86 -9.30
N LEU A 72 -23.77 -8.19 -9.14
CA LEU A 72 -24.65 -7.83 -10.27
C LEU A 72 -23.95 -6.87 -11.26
N LYS A 73 -23.06 -6.02 -10.76
CA LYS A 73 -22.21 -5.13 -11.58
C LYS A 73 -20.98 -5.82 -12.19
N GLY A 74 -20.85 -7.13 -12.02
CA GLY A 74 -19.76 -7.92 -12.58
C GLY A 74 -18.44 -7.78 -11.81
N TYR A 75 -18.47 -7.31 -10.57
CA TYR A 75 -17.29 -7.38 -9.71
C TYR A 75 -17.06 -8.84 -9.30
N HIS A 76 -15.79 -9.24 -9.24
CA HIS A 76 -15.37 -10.54 -8.75
C HIS A 76 -14.52 -10.40 -7.49
N SER A 77 -14.53 -11.43 -6.63
CA SER A 77 -13.71 -11.43 -5.43
C SER A 77 -12.23 -11.53 -5.79
N LEU A 78 -11.41 -10.71 -5.16
CA LEU A 78 -9.96 -10.85 -5.18
C LEU A 78 -9.60 -12.25 -4.64
N LEU A 79 -8.86 -13.03 -5.44
CA LEU A 79 -8.28 -14.34 -5.07
C LEU A 79 -9.31 -15.44 -4.78
N GLN A 80 -10.10 -15.82 -5.80
CA GLN A 80 -11.06 -16.94 -5.76
C GLN A 80 -10.44 -18.35 -5.54
N GLY A 81 -9.20 -18.47 -5.04
CA GLY A 81 -8.59 -19.75 -4.67
C GLY A 81 -7.09 -19.69 -4.41
N SER A 82 -6.64 -20.54 -3.48
CA SER A 82 -5.30 -21.14 -3.35
C SER A 82 -4.07 -20.33 -2.91
N LEU A 83 -4.20 -19.16 -2.26
CA LEU A 83 -3.08 -18.73 -1.41
C LEU A 83 -3.00 -19.64 -0.17
N PRO A 84 -1.81 -20.14 0.22
CA PRO A 84 -1.65 -20.96 1.42
C PRO A 84 -2.20 -20.28 2.68
N TYR A 85 -2.16 -18.95 2.69
CA TYR A 85 -2.67 -18.11 3.76
C TYR A 85 -3.57 -16.99 3.20
N TYR A 86 -4.80 -17.32 2.85
CA TYR A 86 -5.83 -16.33 2.51
C TYR A 86 -6.75 -16.07 3.72
N PRO A 87 -6.88 -14.82 4.20
CA PRO A 87 -7.76 -14.51 5.32
C PRO A 87 -9.22 -14.55 4.88
N LYS A 88 -9.95 -15.59 5.32
CA LYS A 88 -11.38 -15.81 4.98
C LYS A 88 -12.30 -14.63 5.33
N SER A 89 -11.90 -13.80 6.31
CA SER A 89 -12.67 -12.63 6.72
C SER A 89 -12.53 -11.43 5.80
N MET A 90 -11.45 -11.35 5.05
CA MET A 90 -11.22 -10.23 4.14
C MET A 90 -12.07 -10.43 2.89
N LYS A 91 -12.92 -9.45 2.58
CA LYS A 91 -13.72 -9.43 1.36
C LYS A 91 -13.37 -8.21 0.54
N CYS A 92 -12.74 -8.44 -0.61
CA CYS A 92 -12.33 -7.39 -1.52
C CYS A 92 -12.79 -7.72 -2.93
N TYR A 93 -13.41 -6.74 -3.59
CA TYR A 93 -13.99 -6.91 -4.91
C TYR A 93 -13.28 -6.06 -5.95
N LEU A 94 -13.02 -6.66 -7.11
CA LEU A 94 -12.34 -6.06 -8.25
C LEU A 94 -13.32 -5.94 -9.41
N SER A 95 -13.12 -4.93 -10.26
CA SER A 95 -13.79 -4.84 -11.55
C SER A 95 -12.76 -4.67 -12.65
N ARG A 96 -12.95 -5.37 -13.77
CA ARG A 96 -12.15 -5.19 -14.99
C ARG A 96 -12.46 -3.88 -15.70
N THR A 97 -13.62 -3.29 -15.45
CA THR A 97 -13.99 -1.99 -16.00
C THR A 97 -13.56 -0.87 -15.06
N PRO A 98 -12.99 0.24 -15.58
CA PRO A 98 -12.71 1.42 -14.78
C PRO A 98 -14.01 2.03 -14.28
N HIS A 99 -14.38 1.70 -13.05
CA HIS A 99 -15.49 2.32 -12.35
C HIS A 99 -15.05 2.68 -10.93
N ARG A 100 -15.36 3.90 -10.52
CA ARG A 100 -15.08 4.37 -9.16
C ARG A 100 -16.39 4.62 -8.44
N MET A 101 -16.69 3.75 -7.50
CA MET A 101 -17.77 3.99 -6.54
C MET A 101 -17.54 5.30 -5.77
N PRO A 102 -18.61 5.96 -5.29
CA PRO A 102 -18.46 7.11 -4.41
C PRO A 102 -17.70 6.71 -3.15
N SER A 103 -16.83 7.57 -2.65
CA SER A 103 -16.19 7.36 -1.34
C SER A 103 -17.13 7.83 -0.24
N GLU A 104 -17.31 7.02 0.81
CA GLU A 104 -18.05 7.44 1.99
C GLU A 104 -17.26 8.51 2.77
N ARG A 105 -17.94 9.58 3.18
CA ARG A 105 -17.35 10.62 4.02
C ARG A 105 -17.23 10.10 5.45
N HIS A 106 -16.18 10.52 6.14
CA HIS A 106 -16.05 10.24 7.56
C HIS A 106 -17.19 10.92 8.34
N GLN A 107 -17.78 10.18 9.27
CA GLN A 107 -18.83 10.64 10.16
C GLN A 107 -18.55 10.04 11.54
N ILE A 108 -18.44 10.89 12.55
CA ILE A 108 -18.17 10.45 13.92
C ILE A 108 -19.29 9.52 14.38
N GLY A 109 -18.92 8.38 14.97
CA GLY A 109 -19.86 7.36 15.46
C GLY A 109 -20.43 6.42 14.40
N ASN A 110 -20.20 6.68 13.10
CA ASN A 110 -20.70 5.84 12.01
C ASN A 110 -19.54 5.18 11.26
N LEU A 111 -19.48 3.85 11.35
CA LEU A 111 -18.52 3.07 10.58
C LEU A 111 -18.88 3.08 9.09
N LYS A 112 -17.88 3.22 8.24
CA LYS A 112 -18.00 3.08 6.79
C LYS A 112 -18.15 1.63 6.39
N LYS A 113 -18.86 1.40 5.29
CA LYS A 113 -19.18 0.07 4.76
C LYS A 113 -18.05 -0.52 3.93
N TYR A 114 -17.25 0.32 3.27
CA TYR A 114 -16.16 -0.11 2.40
C TYR A 114 -15.06 0.95 2.26
N TYR A 115 -13.86 0.50 1.91
CA TYR A 115 -12.71 1.32 1.59
C TYR A 115 -12.32 1.12 0.13
N LEU A 116 -12.06 2.22 -0.58
CA LEU A 116 -11.61 2.19 -1.97
C LEU A 116 -10.10 2.32 -2.03
N LEU A 117 -9.45 1.38 -2.71
CA LEU A 117 -7.99 1.31 -2.79
C LEU A 117 -7.50 0.76 -4.13
N ASN A 118 -6.21 0.91 -4.39
CA ASN A 118 -5.53 0.14 -5.43
C ASN A 118 -5.38 -1.30 -4.92
N ALA A 119 -5.93 -2.29 -5.63
CA ALA A 119 -5.91 -3.70 -5.21
C ALA A 119 -4.50 -4.21 -4.89
N ALA A 120 -3.48 -3.73 -5.60
CA ALA A 120 -2.10 -4.15 -5.38
C ALA A 120 -1.60 -3.80 -3.97
N SER A 121 -2.20 -2.79 -3.31
CA SER A 121 -1.89 -2.44 -1.91
C SER A 121 -2.28 -3.52 -0.89
N LEU A 122 -3.05 -4.53 -1.29
CA LEU A 122 -3.37 -5.68 -0.45
C LEU A 122 -2.30 -6.77 -0.50
N LEU A 123 -1.47 -6.83 -1.55
CA LEU A 123 -0.44 -7.86 -1.66
C LEU A 123 0.59 -7.82 -0.51
N PRO A 124 1.10 -6.65 -0.05
CA PRO A 124 1.95 -6.60 1.13
C PRO A 124 1.28 -7.16 2.40
N VAL A 125 -0.02 -6.86 2.56
CA VAL A 125 -0.80 -7.29 3.73
C VAL A 125 -1.01 -8.81 3.70
N LEU A 126 -1.32 -9.36 2.53
CA LEU A 126 -1.47 -10.81 2.35
C LEU A 126 -0.13 -11.54 2.52
N ALA A 127 0.97 -10.97 2.02
CA ALA A 127 2.31 -11.54 2.14
C ALA A 127 2.80 -11.61 3.59
N LEU A 128 2.29 -10.76 4.48
CA LEU A 128 2.68 -10.73 5.89
C LEU A 128 2.11 -11.93 6.67
N GLU A 129 1.03 -12.53 6.17
CA GLU A 129 0.39 -13.73 6.74
C GLU A 129 0.06 -13.57 8.23
N LEU A 130 -0.57 -12.44 8.56
CA LEU A 130 -0.94 -12.08 9.94
C LEU A 130 -2.01 -13.01 10.49
N ARG A 131 -1.79 -13.58 11.68
CA ARG A 131 -2.70 -14.45 12.42
C ARG A 131 -3.35 -13.74 13.60
N ASP A 132 -4.47 -14.26 14.05
CA ASP A 132 -5.16 -13.77 15.24
C ASP A 132 -4.24 -13.86 16.48
N GLY A 133 -4.28 -12.82 17.32
CA GLY A 133 -3.46 -12.72 18.53
C GLY A 133 -2.02 -12.26 18.33
N GLU A 134 -1.50 -12.21 17.10
CA GLU A 134 -0.14 -11.73 16.83
C GLU A 134 0.00 -10.21 17.04
N LYS A 135 1.21 -9.79 17.42
CA LYS A 135 1.64 -8.40 17.52
C LYS A 135 2.21 -7.94 16.19
N VAL A 136 1.66 -6.87 15.64
CA VAL A 136 2.05 -6.33 14.34
C VAL A 136 2.39 -4.85 14.41
N LEU A 137 3.43 -4.47 13.70
CA LEU A 137 3.86 -3.08 13.50
C LEU A 137 3.62 -2.68 12.03
N ASP A 138 2.86 -1.62 11.82
CA ASP A 138 2.79 -0.88 10.57
C ASP A 138 3.62 0.40 10.74
N LEU A 139 4.87 0.36 10.26
CA LEU A 139 5.90 1.36 10.60
C LEU A 139 5.67 2.73 9.93
N CYS A 140 4.94 2.74 8.80
CA CYS A 140 4.67 3.91 7.96
C CYS A 140 3.19 3.90 7.54
N ALA A 141 2.30 3.96 8.53
CA ALA A 141 0.93 3.52 8.43
C ALA A 141 0.00 4.45 7.63
N ALA A 142 0.28 5.74 7.53
CA ALA A 142 -0.69 6.65 6.94
C ALA A 142 -0.81 6.50 5.42
N PRO A 143 -2.00 6.69 4.82
CA PRO A 143 -3.23 7.18 5.46
C PRO A 143 -4.07 6.10 6.16
N GLY A 144 -3.56 4.88 6.34
CA GLY A 144 -4.21 3.80 7.11
C GLY A 144 -4.86 2.70 6.29
N GLY A 145 -4.71 2.72 4.95
CA GLY A 145 -5.34 1.70 4.09
C GLY A 145 -4.81 0.28 4.34
N LYS A 146 -3.49 0.14 4.56
CA LYS A 146 -2.88 -1.17 4.87
C LYS A 146 -3.13 -1.59 6.32
N SER A 147 -3.10 -0.66 7.27
CA SER A 147 -3.49 -0.92 8.67
C SER A 147 -4.94 -1.39 8.77
N LEU A 148 -5.85 -0.74 8.04
CA LEU A 148 -7.24 -1.17 7.91
C LEU A 148 -7.32 -2.59 7.31
N ALA A 149 -6.59 -2.85 6.22
CA ALA A 149 -6.58 -4.17 5.59
C ALA A 149 -6.06 -5.26 6.54
N LEU A 150 -5.01 -4.99 7.35
CA LEU A 150 -4.54 -5.92 8.39
C LEU A 150 -5.68 -6.30 9.36
N LEU A 151 -6.49 -5.33 9.79
CA LEU A 151 -7.66 -5.54 10.66
C LEU A 151 -8.83 -6.25 9.95
N GLN A 152 -8.90 -6.18 8.62
CA GLN A 152 -9.86 -6.99 7.84
C GLN A 152 -9.38 -8.44 7.71
N CYS A 153 -8.07 -8.69 7.76
CA CYS A 153 -7.48 -10.01 7.63
C CYS A 153 -7.52 -10.85 8.92
N ALA A 154 -7.32 -10.21 10.07
CA ALA A 154 -7.17 -10.90 11.36
C ALA A 154 -7.57 -9.99 12.54
N TYR A 155 -7.68 -10.57 13.73
CA TYR A 155 -7.77 -9.88 15.01
C TYR A 155 -6.39 -9.87 15.68
N PRO A 156 -5.53 -8.87 15.42
CA PRO A 156 -4.22 -8.79 16.06
C PRO A 156 -4.38 -8.62 17.58
N GLY A 157 -3.48 -9.23 18.35
CA GLY A 157 -3.41 -9.01 19.80
C GLY A 157 -2.89 -7.61 20.12
N TYR A 158 -2.11 -7.04 19.22
CA TYR A 158 -1.63 -5.66 19.29
C TYR A 158 -1.25 -5.17 17.89
N LEU A 159 -1.75 -4.00 17.49
CA LEU A 159 -1.39 -3.32 16.24
C LEU A 159 -0.80 -1.96 16.55
N HIS A 160 0.47 -1.74 16.21
CA HIS A 160 1.12 -0.44 16.31
C HIS A 160 1.17 0.23 14.94
N CYS A 161 0.42 1.32 14.76
CA CYS A 161 0.43 2.14 13.55
C CYS A 161 1.27 3.41 13.80
N ASN A 162 2.46 3.46 13.22
CA ASN A 162 3.33 4.63 13.32
C ASN A 162 3.26 5.50 12.06
N GLU A 163 3.21 6.82 12.21
CA GLU A 163 3.35 7.76 11.10
C GLU A 163 4.15 8.98 11.56
N TYR A 164 5.27 9.26 10.88
CA TYR A 164 6.16 10.38 11.20
C TYR A 164 5.54 11.75 10.90
N ASN A 165 4.69 11.88 9.87
CA ASN A 165 4.15 13.16 9.47
C ASN A 165 2.81 13.48 10.16
N SER A 166 2.77 14.54 10.97
CA SER A 166 1.58 15.01 11.70
C SER A 166 0.30 15.17 10.86
N LEU A 167 0.41 15.70 9.63
CA LEU A 167 -0.76 15.86 8.74
C LEU A 167 -1.30 14.51 8.27
N ARG A 168 -0.40 13.60 7.89
CA ARG A 168 -0.78 12.24 7.48
C ARG A 168 -1.27 11.41 8.66
N LEU A 169 -0.73 11.63 9.85
CA LEU A 169 -1.20 11.01 11.10
C LEU A 169 -2.67 11.35 11.36
N ARG A 170 -3.08 12.60 11.09
CA ARG A 170 -4.50 12.99 11.17
C ARG A 170 -5.38 12.17 10.22
N TRP A 171 -4.91 11.91 8.99
CA TRP A 171 -5.63 11.05 8.05
C TRP A 171 -5.69 9.60 8.51
N LEU A 172 -4.59 9.07 9.06
CA LEU A 172 -4.56 7.73 9.67
C LEU A 172 -5.60 7.60 10.78
N ARG A 173 -5.62 8.54 11.73
CA ARG A 173 -6.62 8.57 12.82
C ARG A 173 -8.04 8.61 12.27
N GLN A 174 -8.30 9.47 11.30
CA GLN A 174 -9.61 9.60 10.67
C GLN A 174 -10.03 8.31 9.93
N THR A 175 -9.09 7.61 9.29
CA THR A 175 -9.34 6.30 8.69
C THR A 175 -9.70 5.29 9.76
N LEU A 176 -8.91 5.15 10.82
CA LEU A 176 -9.21 4.20 11.90
C LEU A 176 -10.58 4.48 12.55
N GLU A 177 -10.87 5.73 12.89
CA GLU A 177 -12.18 6.14 13.43
C GLU A 177 -13.34 5.86 12.48
N SER A 178 -13.11 5.95 11.16
CA SER A 178 -14.14 5.67 10.16
C SER A 178 -14.47 4.20 10.00
N PHE A 179 -13.61 3.27 10.41
CA PHE A 179 -13.75 1.86 10.05
C PHE A 179 -13.73 0.90 11.24
N ILE A 180 -13.10 1.29 12.35
CA ILE A 180 -12.82 0.40 13.47
C ILE A 180 -13.77 0.68 14.64
N PRO A 181 -14.48 -0.33 15.15
CA PRO A 181 -15.38 -0.18 16.30
C PRO A 181 -14.59 -0.01 17.60
N GLN A 182 -15.18 0.67 18.58
CA GLN A 182 -14.57 1.00 19.89
C GLN A 182 -13.88 -0.18 20.60
N PRO A 183 -14.44 -1.42 20.64
CA PRO A 183 -13.77 -2.54 21.32
C PRO A 183 -12.39 -2.90 20.75
N LEU A 184 -12.16 -2.65 19.46
CA LEU A 184 -10.88 -2.93 18.81
C LEU A 184 -9.89 -1.77 18.91
N VAL A 185 -10.33 -0.57 19.33
CA VAL A 185 -9.43 0.58 19.50
C VAL A 185 -8.38 0.31 20.58
N ASN A 186 -8.74 -0.46 21.61
CA ASN A 186 -7.83 -0.76 22.73
C ASN A 186 -6.60 -1.60 22.34
N VAL A 187 -6.67 -2.35 21.23
CA VAL A 187 -5.52 -3.13 20.74
C VAL A 187 -4.68 -2.35 19.72
N ILE A 188 -5.10 -1.14 19.34
CA ILE A 188 -4.44 -0.31 18.32
C ILE A 188 -3.73 0.87 18.99
N LYS A 189 -2.41 0.90 18.86
CA LYS A 189 -1.61 2.07 19.22
C LYS A 189 -1.34 2.91 17.98
N VAL A 190 -1.53 4.22 18.06
CA VAL A 190 -1.15 5.17 17.01
C VAL A 190 -0.07 6.11 17.54
N SER A 191 1.06 6.21 16.85
CA SER A 191 2.20 7.04 17.27
C SER A 191 2.72 7.97 16.18
N GLU A 192 3.35 9.07 16.61
CA GLU A 192 4.09 10.00 15.77
C GLU A 192 5.58 9.95 16.16
N LEU A 193 6.27 8.93 15.67
CA LEU A 193 7.70 8.70 15.96
C LEU A 193 8.48 8.56 14.66
N ASP A 194 9.78 8.83 14.72
CA ASP A 194 10.69 8.45 13.64
C ASP A 194 10.78 6.92 13.57
N GLY A 195 10.36 6.35 12.44
CA GLY A 195 10.37 4.90 12.23
C GLY A 195 11.77 4.29 12.34
N ARG A 196 12.83 5.09 12.17
CA ARG A 196 14.23 4.65 12.28
C ARG A 196 14.65 4.32 13.71
N GLU A 197 13.90 4.79 14.71
CA GLU A 197 14.18 4.57 16.13
C GLU A 197 13.31 3.47 16.74
N MET A 198 12.32 2.96 16.01
CA MET A 198 11.36 1.98 16.50
C MET A 198 12.01 0.68 17.01
N GLY A 199 13.05 0.21 16.32
CA GLY A 199 13.80 -0.98 16.71
C GLY A 199 14.56 -0.82 18.02
N ASP A 200 15.01 0.39 18.35
CA ASP A 200 15.67 0.69 19.62
C ASP A 200 14.64 0.83 20.75
N ALA A 201 13.50 1.45 20.45
CA ALA A 201 12.43 1.66 21.42
C ALA A 201 11.65 0.36 21.75
N GLN A 202 11.49 -0.54 20.79
CA GLN A 202 10.71 -1.77 20.93
C GLN A 202 11.42 -2.98 20.29
N PRO A 203 12.61 -3.35 20.79
CA PRO A 203 13.38 -4.45 20.24
C PRO A 203 12.61 -5.77 20.35
N GLU A 204 12.68 -6.60 19.31
CA GLU A 204 12.17 -7.97 19.25
C GLU A 204 10.72 -8.15 19.77
N THR A 205 9.90 -7.12 19.59
CA THR A 205 8.56 -7.03 20.19
C THR A 205 7.49 -7.59 19.27
N PHE A 206 7.68 -7.49 17.96
CA PHE A 206 6.63 -7.76 16.98
C PHE A 206 6.82 -9.11 16.31
N ASP A 207 5.72 -9.83 16.13
CA ASP A 207 5.68 -11.07 15.36
C ASP A 207 5.77 -10.79 13.86
N LYS A 208 5.19 -9.64 13.46
CA LYS A 208 5.05 -9.18 12.08
C LYS A 208 5.38 -7.70 11.97
N VAL A 209 6.15 -7.31 10.96
CA VAL A 209 6.42 -5.90 10.66
C VAL A 209 6.12 -5.59 9.20
N LEU A 210 5.32 -4.56 8.94
CA LEU A 210 5.06 -4.00 7.63
C LEU A 210 5.80 -2.66 7.51
N VAL A 211 6.64 -2.56 6.47
CA VAL A 211 7.36 -1.34 6.09
C VAL A 211 6.86 -0.90 4.72
N ASP A 212 5.74 -0.18 4.70
CA ASP A 212 5.26 0.51 3.48
C ASP A 212 5.99 1.84 3.32
N ALA A 213 7.18 1.77 2.74
CA ALA A 213 8.15 2.84 2.90
C ALA A 213 7.78 4.10 2.09
N PRO A 214 8.15 5.30 2.59
CA PRO A 214 8.10 6.50 1.78
C PRO A 214 8.96 6.33 0.54
N CYS A 215 8.39 6.61 -0.63
CA CYS A 215 9.02 6.40 -1.94
C CYS A 215 8.59 7.49 -2.92
N SER A 216 9.10 7.41 -4.15
CA SER A 216 8.75 8.36 -5.22
C SER A 216 7.28 8.35 -5.63
N ASN A 217 6.45 7.43 -5.12
CA ASN A 217 4.99 7.37 -5.31
C ASN A 217 4.57 7.80 -6.74
N ASP A 218 5.04 7.05 -7.73
CA ASP A 218 5.18 7.49 -9.11
C ASP A 218 3.86 8.01 -9.69
N ARG A 219 2.77 7.30 -9.40
CA ARG A 219 1.42 7.70 -9.83
C ARG A 219 1.04 9.07 -9.26
N SER A 220 1.40 9.38 -8.01
CA SER A 220 1.11 10.69 -7.42
C SER A 220 2.05 11.78 -7.96
N TRP A 221 3.33 11.48 -8.16
CA TRP A 221 4.30 12.46 -8.65
C TRP A 221 3.98 12.92 -10.08
N LEU A 222 3.46 12.03 -10.94
CA LEU A 222 3.05 12.36 -12.31
C LEU A 222 2.01 13.47 -12.41
N PHE A 223 1.17 13.68 -11.39
CA PHE A 223 0.12 14.71 -11.41
C PHE A 223 0.42 15.85 -10.44
N SER A 224 1.71 16.12 -10.22
CA SER A 224 2.15 17.27 -9.45
C SER A 224 1.83 18.56 -10.18
N SER A 225 1.06 19.45 -9.54
CA SER A 225 0.68 20.74 -10.13
C SER A 225 1.84 21.75 -10.22
N ASP A 226 2.89 21.56 -9.42
CA ASP A 226 4.04 22.46 -9.31
C ASP A 226 5.31 21.77 -9.86
N SER A 227 5.78 22.25 -11.01
CA SER A 227 6.93 21.69 -11.71
C SER A 227 8.26 21.94 -10.99
N GLN A 228 8.40 23.05 -10.28
CA GLN A 228 9.62 23.36 -9.52
C GLN A 228 9.72 22.44 -8.30
N LYS A 229 8.63 22.25 -7.56
CA LYS A 229 8.57 21.27 -6.47
C LYS A 229 8.76 19.85 -6.97
N ALA A 230 8.29 19.53 -8.18
CA ALA A 230 8.55 18.23 -8.79
C ALA A 230 10.04 18.03 -9.12
N ALA A 231 10.70 19.02 -9.71
CA ALA A 231 12.14 18.97 -10.00
C ALA A 231 12.98 18.82 -8.72
N CYS A 232 12.62 19.54 -7.65
CA CYS A 232 13.27 19.41 -6.34
C CYS A 232 13.10 18.01 -5.74
N ARG A 233 11.90 17.42 -5.83
CA ARG A 233 11.69 16.04 -5.38
C ARG A 233 12.50 15.02 -6.18
N ILE A 234 12.62 15.21 -7.50
CA ILE A 234 13.46 14.36 -8.35
C ILE A 234 14.93 14.43 -7.92
N SER A 235 15.46 15.62 -7.61
CA SER A 235 16.85 15.76 -7.16
C SER A 235 17.08 15.12 -5.78
N GLN A 236 16.07 15.15 -4.91
CA GLN A 236 16.11 14.51 -3.59
C GLN A 236 15.83 13.00 -3.62
N ARG A 237 15.29 12.48 -4.72
CA ARG A 237 14.86 11.08 -4.87
C ARG A 237 15.97 10.07 -4.55
N ARG A 238 17.23 10.41 -4.84
CA ARG A 238 18.40 9.57 -4.54
C ARG A 238 18.61 9.28 -3.04
N ASN A 239 17.98 10.07 -2.16
CA ASN A 239 18.07 9.87 -0.71
C ASN A 239 17.02 8.87 -0.20
N LEU A 240 16.00 8.53 -1.00
CA LEU A 240 14.92 7.63 -0.58
C LEU A 240 15.42 6.20 -0.30
N PRO A 241 16.29 5.58 -1.12
CA PRO A 241 16.84 4.27 -0.80
C PRO A 241 17.55 4.22 0.54
N LEU A 242 18.32 5.27 0.89
CA LEU A 242 19.03 5.34 2.18
C LEU A 242 18.03 5.35 3.36
N LEU A 243 16.99 6.19 3.27
CA LEU A 243 15.92 6.22 4.27
C LEU A 243 15.19 4.86 4.37
N GLN A 244 14.90 4.22 3.23
CA GLN A 244 14.23 2.93 3.17
C GLN A 244 15.07 1.83 3.84
N ILE A 245 16.39 1.84 3.62
CA ILE A 245 17.33 0.95 4.30
C ILE A 245 17.32 1.23 5.82
N GLU A 246 17.43 2.48 6.26
CA GLU A 246 17.37 2.85 7.68
C GLU A 246 16.08 2.36 8.37
N LEU A 247 14.93 2.53 7.70
CA LEU A 247 13.64 2.03 8.18
C LEU A 247 13.61 0.50 8.27
N LEU A 248 14.16 -0.21 7.28
CA LEU A 248 14.24 -1.67 7.31
C LEU A 248 15.16 -2.16 8.43
N ARG A 249 16.29 -1.50 8.69
CA ARG A 249 17.19 -1.81 9.80
C ARG A 249 16.46 -1.73 11.15
N SER A 250 15.74 -0.64 11.36
CA SER A 250 14.89 -0.45 12.55
C SER A 250 13.80 -1.53 12.66
N ALA A 251 13.12 -1.82 11.55
CA ALA A 251 12.08 -2.85 11.49
C ALA A 251 12.61 -4.26 11.82
N ILE A 252 13.80 -4.62 11.33
CA ILE A 252 14.47 -5.89 11.62
C ILE A 252 14.80 -6.00 13.12
N LYS A 253 15.26 -4.91 13.74
CA LYS A 253 15.55 -4.89 15.18
C LYS A 253 14.27 -4.98 16.03
N ALA A 254 13.17 -4.38 15.58
CA ALA A 254 11.86 -4.49 16.24
C ALA A 254 11.20 -5.87 16.08
N LEU A 255 11.60 -6.63 15.06
CA LEU A 255 11.06 -7.94 14.75
C LEU A 255 11.68 -9.02 15.66
N ARG A 256 10.83 -9.87 16.25
CA ARG A 256 11.31 -11.02 17.03
C ARG A 256 12.00 -12.06 16.14
N PRO A 257 12.93 -12.87 16.68
CA PRO A 257 13.40 -14.07 15.99
C PRO A 257 12.25 -14.97 15.54
N GLY A 258 12.33 -15.47 14.30
CA GLY A 258 11.27 -16.24 13.65
C GLY A 258 10.13 -15.41 13.04
N GLY A 259 10.08 -14.10 13.29
CA GLY A 259 9.06 -13.19 12.77
C GLY A 259 9.15 -12.93 11.26
N LEU A 260 8.08 -12.38 10.68
CA LEU A 260 8.03 -12.00 9.26
C LEU A 260 8.04 -10.49 9.08
N LEU A 261 8.79 -10.03 8.07
CA LEU A 261 8.82 -8.64 7.64
C LEU A 261 8.36 -8.56 6.18
N VAL A 262 7.50 -7.59 5.88
CA VAL A 262 7.17 -7.23 4.50
C VAL A 262 7.57 -5.79 4.25
N TYR A 263 8.38 -5.59 3.21
CA TYR A 263 8.70 -4.29 2.65
C TYR A 263 7.82 -4.03 1.43
N SER A 264 7.29 -2.82 1.29
CA SER A 264 6.58 -2.42 0.09
C SER A 264 6.80 -0.97 -0.29
N THR A 265 6.68 -0.69 -1.59
CA THR A 265 6.67 0.66 -2.14
C THR A 265 5.63 0.77 -3.25
N CYS A 266 5.23 1.98 -3.62
CA CYS A 266 4.39 2.25 -4.79
C CYS A 266 5.18 2.92 -5.93
N THR A 267 6.44 2.51 -6.11
CA THR A 267 7.36 2.98 -7.17
C THR A 267 7.85 1.82 -8.05
N LEU A 268 8.17 2.12 -9.30
CA LEU A 268 8.79 1.18 -10.23
C LEU A 268 10.32 1.11 -10.09
N SER A 269 10.93 2.06 -9.38
CA SER A 269 12.37 2.24 -9.23
C SER A 269 13.09 1.03 -8.67
N LYS A 270 13.99 0.43 -9.46
CA LYS A 270 14.87 -0.63 -8.98
C LYS A 270 15.70 -0.20 -7.75
N ALA A 271 16.17 1.06 -7.76
CA ALA A 271 16.97 1.63 -6.68
C ALA A 271 16.23 1.72 -5.34
N GLU A 272 14.90 1.91 -5.36
CA GLU A 272 14.06 1.97 -4.16
C GLU A 272 13.48 0.58 -3.79
N ASN A 273 13.72 -0.43 -4.61
CA ASN A 273 13.10 -1.75 -4.51
C ASN A 273 14.17 -2.84 -4.33
N GLN A 274 14.59 -3.46 -5.43
CA GLN A 274 15.50 -4.60 -5.42
C GLN A 274 16.86 -4.26 -4.79
N ASP A 275 17.37 -3.05 -5.04
CA ASP A 275 18.68 -2.64 -4.53
C ASP A 275 18.65 -2.43 -3.00
N VAL A 276 17.55 -1.89 -2.46
CA VAL A 276 17.31 -1.77 -1.02
C VAL A 276 17.27 -3.16 -0.36
N ILE A 277 16.53 -4.11 -0.95
CA ILE A 277 16.44 -5.47 -0.41
C ILE A 277 17.79 -6.19 -0.47
N SER A 278 18.54 -6.02 -1.57
CA SER A 278 19.87 -6.63 -1.72
C SER A 278 20.84 -6.09 -0.66
N GLU A 279 20.84 -4.78 -0.42
CA GLU A 279 21.67 -4.14 0.61
C GLU A 279 21.36 -4.67 2.01
N VAL A 280 20.07 -4.81 2.34
CA VAL A 280 19.63 -5.34 3.63
C VAL A 280 20.04 -6.81 3.80
N LEU A 281 19.82 -7.66 2.80
CA LEU A 281 20.20 -9.07 2.85
C LEU A 281 21.72 -9.27 2.93
N ASN A 282 22.51 -8.40 2.29
CA ASN A 282 23.97 -8.42 2.40
C ASN A 282 24.47 -7.96 3.77
N SER A 283 23.73 -7.07 4.43
CA SER A 283 24.09 -6.50 5.73
C SER A 283 23.69 -7.36 6.92
N TYR A 284 22.61 -8.16 6.82
CA TYR A 284 22.02 -8.91 7.93
C TYR A 284 21.98 -10.41 7.65
N ARG A 285 22.92 -11.16 8.25
CA ARG A 285 23.03 -12.62 8.07
C ARG A 285 21.89 -13.41 8.71
N ASP A 286 21.24 -12.83 9.72
CA ASP A 286 20.09 -13.38 10.41
C ASP A 286 18.76 -13.07 9.70
N VAL A 287 18.78 -12.39 8.55
CA VAL A 287 17.59 -12.11 7.74
C VAL A 287 17.66 -12.90 6.45
N VAL A 288 16.62 -13.70 6.19
CA VAL A 288 16.55 -14.56 5.01
C VAL A 288 15.40 -14.15 4.08
N PRO A 289 15.59 -14.22 2.76
CA PRO A 289 14.51 -14.01 1.80
C PRO A 289 13.46 -15.11 1.91
N VAL A 290 12.18 -14.76 1.74
CA VAL A 290 11.08 -15.73 1.66
C VAL A 290 10.48 -15.71 0.25
N ASP A 291 10.48 -16.86 -0.43
CA ASP A 291 9.91 -16.96 -1.77
C ASP A 291 8.40 -16.65 -1.76
N ILE A 292 7.99 -15.73 -2.64
CA ILE A 292 6.60 -15.33 -2.84
C ILE A 292 6.13 -15.50 -4.30
N LYS A 293 6.85 -16.28 -5.12
CA LYS A 293 6.47 -16.60 -6.50
C LYS A 293 5.12 -17.30 -6.60
N GLU A 294 4.75 -18.13 -5.63
CA GLU A 294 3.43 -18.79 -5.61
C GLU A 294 2.28 -17.77 -5.49
N MET A 295 2.50 -16.70 -4.73
CA MET A 295 1.55 -15.59 -4.66
C MET A 295 1.39 -14.94 -6.02
N ALA A 296 2.48 -14.66 -6.74
CA ALA A 296 2.39 -14.08 -8.08
C ALA A 296 1.63 -14.98 -9.06
N ARG A 297 1.88 -16.31 -9.03
CA ARG A 297 1.16 -17.29 -9.85
C ARG A 297 -0.34 -17.26 -9.57
N THR A 298 -0.72 -17.31 -8.29
CA THR A 298 -2.13 -17.28 -7.84
C THR A 298 -2.82 -15.97 -8.21
N CYS A 299 -2.12 -14.85 -8.07
CA CYS A 299 -2.62 -13.50 -8.32
C CYS A 299 -2.56 -13.09 -9.81
N SER A 300 -1.98 -13.89 -10.70
CA SER A 300 -1.68 -13.52 -12.09
C SER A 300 -2.91 -13.21 -12.95
N GLN A 301 -4.09 -13.71 -12.56
CA GLN A 301 -5.34 -13.39 -13.25
C GLN A 301 -5.76 -11.93 -13.06
N ASP A 302 -5.42 -11.32 -11.92
CA ASP A 302 -5.82 -9.96 -11.55
C ASP A 302 -4.69 -8.94 -11.71
N PHE A 303 -3.44 -9.38 -11.60
CA PHE A 303 -2.27 -8.51 -11.61
C PHE A 303 -1.28 -8.88 -12.73
N THR A 304 -0.56 -7.88 -13.23
CA THR A 304 0.59 -8.08 -14.13
C THR A 304 1.87 -7.81 -13.34
N PHE A 305 2.86 -8.69 -13.48
CA PHE A 305 4.12 -8.62 -12.74
C PHE A 305 5.30 -8.40 -13.70
N ALA A 306 6.19 -7.47 -13.35
CA ALA A 306 7.48 -7.33 -14.00
C ALA A 306 8.52 -8.25 -13.34
N PRO A 307 9.50 -8.78 -14.10
CA PRO A 307 10.57 -9.57 -13.54
C PRO A 307 11.44 -8.72 -12.61
N THR A 308 11.64 -9.21 -11.39
CA THR A 308 12.48 -8.52 -10.38
C THR A 308 13.89 -9.09 -10.31
N GLY A 309 14.10 -10.32 -10.78
CA GLY A 309 15.34 -11.07 -10.59
C GLY A 309 15.55 -11.59 -9.15
N GLN A 310 14.56 -11.41 -8.26
CA GLN A 310 14.61 -11.82 -6.86
C GLN A 310 13.39 -12.69 -6.54
N GLU A 311 13.60 -13.83 -5.87
CA GLU A 311 12.49 -14.74 -5.52
C GLU A 311 11.61 -14.18 -4.40
N CYS A 312 12.20 -13.36 -3.53
CA CYS A 312 11.50 -12.73 -2.42
C CYS A 312 10.74 -11.45 -2.80
N GLY A 313 10.84 -10.99 -4.05
CA GLY A 313 10.32 -9.69 -4.48
C GLY A 313 9.38 -9.78 -5.68
N LEU A 314 8.21 -9.15 -5.59
CA LEU A 314 7.24 -9.00 -6.67
C LEU A 314 7.08 -7.52 -7.05
N LEU A 315 7.02 -7.21 -8.34
CA LEU A 315 6.71 -5.87 -8.83
C LEU A 315 5.43 -5.92 -9.67
N VAL A 316 4.32 -5.43 -9.10
CA VAL A 316 3.08 -5.23 -9.85
C VAL A 316 3.21 -3.99 -10.72
N ILE A 317 2.97 -4.15 -12.02
CA ILE A 317 2.96 -3.07 -12.99
C ILE A 317 1.56 -2.88 -13.58
N PRO A 318 1.13 -1.63 -13.85
CA PRO A 318 -0.13 -1.37 -14.54
C PRO A 318 -0.14 -1.95 -15.96
N ASP A 319 -1.23 -2.63 -16.32
CA ASP A 319 -1.40 -3.23 -17.66
C ASP A 319 -2.87 -3.12 -18.13
N LYS A 320 -3.12 -3.35 -19.43
CA LYS A 320 -4.44 -3.20 -20.04
C LYS A 320 -5.44 -4.15 -19.35
N GLY A 321 -6.51 -3.57 -18.79
CA GLY A 321 -7.52 -4.30 -18.01
C GLY A 321 -7.10 -4.66 -16.57
N LYS A 322 -5.83 -4.41 -16.20
CA LYS A 322 -5.22 -4.65 -14.88
C LYS A 322 -4.41 -3.42 -14.45
N ALA A 323 -5.04 -2.25 -14.39
CA ALA A 323 -4.46 -0.96 -14.06
C ALA A 323 -4.12 -0.78 -12.55
N TRP A 324 -3.65 -1.85 -11.92
CA TRP A 324 -3.20 -1.90 -10.53
C TRP A 324 -1.72 -1.53 -10.41
N GLY A 325 -1.27 -1.24 -9.18
CA GLY A 325 0.09 -0.80 -8.94
C GLY A 325 0.39 0.63 -9.44
N PRO A 326 1.67 1.04 -9.52
CA PRO A 326 2.85 0.25 -9.19
C PRO A 326 2.84 -0.20 -7.73
N MET A 327 3.29 -1.43 -7.47
CA MET A 327 3.48 -1.93 -6.11
C MET A 327 4.62 -2.94 -6.10
N TYR A 328 5.70 -2.61 -5.39
CA TYR A 328 6.72 -3.59 -5.06
C TYR A 328 6.40 -4.21 -3.70
N VAL A 329 6.62 -5.51 -3.58
CA VAL A 329 6.45 -6.27 -2.33
C VAL A 329 7.64 -7.19 -2.17
N ALA A 330 8.31 -7.13 -1.01
CA ALA A 330 9.34 -8.09 -0.65
C ALA A 330 9.06 -8.71 0.73
N LYS A 331 9.21 -10.02 0.85
CA LYS A 331 8.98 -10.77 2.09
C LYS A 331 10.28 -11.34 2.64
N LEU A 332 10.57 -11.03 3.89
CA LEU A 332 11.76 -11.44 4.62
C LEU A 332 11.36 -12.15 5.93
N LYS A 333 12.27 -12.95 6.48
CA LYS A 333 12.12 -13.59 7.79
C LYS A 333 13.38 -13.38 8.61
N LYS A 334 13.21 -13.02 9.89
CA LYS A 334 14.33 -13.03 10.84
C LYS A 334 14.50 -14.47 11.34
N SER A 335 15.68 -15.03 11.14
CA SER A 335 16.05 -16.36 11.61
C SER A 335 16.11 -16.40 13.13
N TRP A 336 15.95 -17.60 13.69
CA TRP A 336 16.32 -17.82 15.08
C TRP A 336 17.85 -17.76 15.15
N THR A 337 18.39 -16.86 15.95
CA THR A 337 19.80 -16.96 16.36
C THR A 337 19.96 -18.27 17.12
N THR A 338 20.69 -19.21 16.53
CA THR A 338 21.15 -20.46 17.19
C THR A 338 22.06 -20.16 18.36
#